data_AF-A0A437BYC9-F1
#
_entry.id   AF-A0A437BYC9-F1
#
_cell.length_a   1.000
_cell.length_b   1.000
_cell.length_c   1.000
_cell.angle_alpha   90.00
_cell.angle_beta   90.00
_cell.angle_gamma   90.00
#
_symmetry.space_group_name_H-M   'P 1'
#
loop_
_entity.id
_entity.type
_entity.pdbx_description
1 polymer ?
#
loop_
_entity_poly.entity_id
_entity_poly.type
_entity_poly.pdbx_seq_one_letter_code
_entity_poly.pdbx_strand_id
1 'polypeptide(L)'
;MKHAKQPPCLYLEVCCQNEQLRVPLHTSIVLFLLSYCDCKSFRVFLVLGDGSSSEPLKSQLPESLSLSDIQVDELPKLVSSCRLPAALDESGQICKAGLAVVLRHIINKSVEADPSRKDVAALLGFKKTCLKACAEVSKWTRLCETGIPSAVEEHLQKPSDVGKQLPLPVVTLESRLAEPVKVHNDDKIRRQKLQKQKRREMLEQGGDQVSKEPPP
;
A
#
# COMPACT_ATOMS: atom_id res chain seq x y z
N MET A 1 -17.87 23.32 26.68
CA MET A 1 -16.47 22.87 26.80
C MET A 1 -16.06 22.21 25.50
N LYS A 2 -15.12 22.77 24.74
CA LYS A 2 -14.61 22.14 23.51
C LYS A 2 -13.65 21.05 23.94
N HIS A 3 -14.04 19.78 23.86
CA HIS A 3 -13.09 18.68 24.03
C HIS A 3 -12.02 18.84 22.95
N ALA A 4 -10.77 19.06 23.35
CA ALA A 4 -9.63 18.96 22.44
C ALA A 4 -9.66 17.55 21.85
N LYS A 5 -9.97 17.43 20.55
CA LYS A 5 -10.01 16.14 19.87
C LYS A 5 -8.61 15.54 19.95
N GLN A 6 -8.47 14.45 20.69
CA GLN A 6 -7.22 13.69 20.70
C GLN A 6 -7.01 13.07 19.33
N PRO A 7 -5.75 12.94 18.86
CA PRO A 7 -5.48 12.26 17.60
C PRO A 7 -5.90 10.79 17.68
N PRO A 8 -6.26 10.16 16.54
CA PRO A 8 -6.53 8.72 16.51
C PRO A 8 -5.30 7.93 16.98
N CYS A 9 -5.55 6.78 17.60
CA CYS A 9 -4.52 5.91 18.14
C CYS A 9 -4.30 4.72 17.22
N LEU A 10 -3.06 4.31 17.01
CA LEU A 10 -2.68 3.15 16.21
C LEU A 10 -1.91 2.16 17.08
N TYR A 11 -2.40 0.93 17.16
CA TYR A 11 -1.86 -0.13 18.01
C TYR A 11 -1.20 -1.20 17.13
N LEU A 12 0.06 -1.49 17.42
CA LEU A 12 0.89 -2.40 16.65
C LEU A 12 1.45 -3.48 17.57
N GLU A 13 1.41 -4.72 17.10
CA GLU A 13 1.92 -5.86 17.87
C GLU A 13 3.45 -5.87 17.86
N VAL A 14 4.03 -6.27 18.99
CA VAL A 14 5.43 -6.64 19.09
C VAL A 14 5.51 -7.98 19.83
N CYS A 15 6.39 -8.87 19.39
CA CYS A 15 6.54 -10.19 20.01
C CYS A 15 7.86 -10.27 20.76
N CYS A 16 7.87 -10.94 21.92
CA CYS A 16 9.11 -11.35 22.56
C CYS A 16 9.42 -12.80 22.19
N GLN A 17 10.61 -13.05 21.65
CA GLN A 17 11.10 -14.39 21.37
C GLN A 17 12.52 -14.52 21.91
N ASN A 18 12.76 -15.46 22.82
CA ASN A 18 14.06 -15.68 23.49
C ASN A 18 14.59 -14.41 24.17
N GLU A 19 13.76 -13.71 24.96
CA GLU A 19 14.11 -12.44 25.63
C GLU A 19 14.46 -11.28 24.67
N GLN A 20 14.26 -11.47 23.36
CA GLN A 20 14.50 -10.43 22.36
C GLN A 20 13.20 -9.95 21.75
N LEU A 21 13.02 -8.63 21.76
CA LEU A 21 11.88 -7.99 21.14
C LEU A 21 12.00 -8.06 19.60
N ARG A 22 10.94 -8.56 18.95
CA ARG A 22 10.85 -8.74 17.50
C ARG A 22 9.64 -8.05 16.95
N VAL A 23 9.80 -7.46 15.77
CA VAL A 23 8.72 -6.79 15.04
C VAL A 23 8.09 -7.77 14.06
N PRO A 24 6.80 -8.13 14.23
CA PRO A 24 6.09 -8.92 13.24
C PRO A 24 6.03 -8.22 11.89
N LEU A 25 5.93 -9.00 10.82
CA LEU A 25 5.85 -8.48 9.45
C LEU A 25 4.76 -7.40 9.29
N HIS A 26 3.57 -7.63 9.86
CA HIS A 26 2.47 -6.66 9.81
C HIS A 26 2.85 -5.31 10.41
N THR A 27 3.51 -5.31 11.57
CA THR A 27 4.00 -4.09 12.22
C THR A 27 5.09 -3.41 11.39
N SER A 28 6.05 -4.19 10.85
CA SER A 28 7.11 -3.65 9.99
C SER A 28 6.54 -2.94 8.75
N ILE A 29 5.53 -3.52 8.10
CA ILE A 29 4.86 -2.92 6.95
C ILE A 29 4.19 -1.60 7.34
N VAL A 30 3.50 -1.56 8.49
CA VAL A 30 2.83 -0.34 8.97
C VAL A 30 3.84 0.75 9.30
N LEU A 31 4.91 0.43 10.03
CA LEU A 31 5.97 1.39 10.39
C LEU A 31 6.67 1.95 9.15
N PHE A 32 6.97 1.10 8.17
CA PHE A 32 7.51 1.52 6.88
C PHE A 32 6.60 2.52 6.18
N LEU A 33 5.29 2.23 6.11
CA LEU A 33 4.32 3.11 5.46
C LEU A 33 4.19 4.46 6.19
N LEU A 34 4.13 4.45 7.53
CA LEU A 34 4.08 5.67 8.33
C LEU A 34 5.29 6.56 8.04
N SER A 35 6.49 5.96 8.00
CA SER A 35 7.74 6.67 7.68
C SER A 35 7.75 7.20 6.24
N TYR A 36 7.39 6.37 5.25
CA TYR A 36 7.31 6.76 3.84
C TYR A 36 6.35 7.94 3.60
N CYS A 37 5.22 7.93 4.31
CA CYS A 37 4.22 8.98 4.22
C CYS A 37 4.51 10.22 5.10
N ASP A 38 5.54 10.19 5.96
CA ASP A 38 5.75 11.14 7.06
C ASP A 38 4.45 11.42 7.86
N CYS A 39 3.71 10.35 8.17
CA CYS A 39 2.37 10.46 8.74
C CYS A 39 2.42 10.75 10.25
N LYS A 40 2.01 11.96 10.65
CA LYS A 40 1.97 12.42 12.06
C LYS A 40 0.55 12.49 12.63
N SER A 41 -0.44 11.97 11.89
CA SER A 41 -1.85 12.04 12.27
C SER A 41 -2.25 11.07 13.35
N PHE A 42 -1.41 10.09 13.68
CA PHE A 42 -1.71 9.04 14.66
C PHE A 42 -0.78 9.13 15.87
N ARG A 43 -1.32 8.82 17.04
CA ARG A 43 -0.50 8.41 18.18
C ARG A 43 -0.25 6.91 18.08
N VAL A 44 1.01 6.51 17.92
CA VAL A 44 1.35 5.11 17.66
C VAL A 44 1.80 4.43 18.95
N PHE A 45 1.23 3.25 19.22
CA PHE A 45 1.53 2.42 20.37
C PHE A 45 2.06 1.06 19.93
N LEU A 46 3.18 0.67 20.54
CA LEU A 46 3.69 -0.69 20.50
C LEU A 46 3.08 -1.46 21.67
N VAL A 47 2.36 -2.52 21.36
CA VAL A 47 1.69 -3.37 22.34
C VAL A 47 2.69 -4.42 22.81
N LEU A 48 2.98 -4.39 24.11
CA LEU A 48 3.98 -5.22 24.76
C LEU A 48 3.32 -6.20 25.73
N GLY A 49 3.84 -7.43 25.75
CA GLY A 49 3.50 -8.42 26.77
C GLY A 49 4.43 -8.30 27.99
N ASP A 50 3.86 -8.49 29.17
CA ASP A 50 4.52 -8.72 30.46
C ASP A 50 5.78 -7.87 30.75
N GLY A 51 5.59 -6.58 31.04
CA GLY A 51 6.63 -5.73 31.67
C GLY A 51 7.85 -5.43 30.80
N SER A 52 7.85 -5.89 29.55
CA SER A 52 8.87 -5.60 28.56
C SER A 52 8.82 -4.12 28.12
N SER A 53 9.94 -3.62 27.61
CA SER A 53 10.11 -2.25 27.14
C SER A 53 10.57 -2.25 25.68
N SER A 54 10.05 -1.34 24.87
CA SER A 54 10.41 -1.24 23.45
C SER A 54 11.64 -0.36 23.18
N GLU A 55 12.29 0.18 24.21
CA GLU A 55 13.47 1.05 24.07
C GLU A 55 14.58 0.47 23.16
N PRO A 56 14.94 -0.84 23.24
CA PRO A 56 15.96 -1.42 22.35
C PRO A 56 15.56 -1.43 20.87
N LEU A 57 14.26 -1.36 20.58
CA LEU A 57 13.71 -1.38 19.24
C LEU A 57 13.53 0.03 18.67
N LYS A 58 13.17 1.01 19.51
CA LYS A 58 13.00 2.41 19.09
C LYS A 58 14.28 2.99 18.47
N SER A 59 15.46 2.58 18.95
CA SER A 59 16.76 2.99 18.39
C SER A 59 17.02 2.50 16.96
N GLN A 60 16.29 1.47 16.51
CA GLN A 60 16.40 0.90 15.16
C GLN A 60 15.35 1.46 14.20
N LEU A 61 14.41 2.24 14.70
CA LEU A 61 13.30 2.80 13.93
C LEU A 61 13.60 4.25 13.54
N PRO A 62 13.06 4.74 12.40
CA PRO A 62 13.23 6.14 12.00
C PRO A 62 12.81 7.13 13.09
N GLU A 63 13.66 8.12 13.38
CA GLU A 63 13.39 9.15 14.40
C GLU A 63 12.11 9.96 14.14
N SER A 64 11.61 9.98 12.89
CA SER A 64 10.37 10.64 12.53
C SER A 64 9.11 9.99 13.14
N LEU A 65 9.22 8.77 13.69
CA LEU A 65 8.12 8.03 14.28
C LEU A 65 8.08 8.20 15.81
N SER A 66 7.06 8.91 16.31
CA SER A 66 6.79 9.02 17.75
C SER A 66 6.01 7.79 18.25
N LEU A 67 6.75 6.85 18.88
CA LEU A 67 6.20 5.59 19.38
C LEU A 67 6.09 5.61 20.91
N SER A 68 4.94 5.15 21.41
CA SER A 68 4.70 4.93 22.85
C SER A 68 4.52 3.44 23.13
N ASP A 69 4.75 3.03 24.37
CA ASP A 69 4.54 1.65 24.80
C ASP A 69 3.16 1.55 25.46
N ILE A 70 2.49 0.41 25.31
CA ILE A 70 1.27 0.09 26.07
C ILE A 70 1.26 -1.39 26.41
N GLN A 71 0.83 -1.72 27.63
CA GLN A 71 0.69 -3.11 28.04
C GLN A 71 -0.60 -3.70 27.46
N VAL A 72 -0.61 -5.01 27.19
CA VAL A 72 -1.80 -5.72 26.67
C VAL A 72 -3.03 -5.48 27.56
N ASP A 73 -2.86 -5.47 28.88
CA ASP A 73 -3.95 -5.28 29.85
C ASP A 73 -4.53 -3.85 29.86
N GLU A 74 -3.78 -2.88 29.34
CA GLU A 74 -4.18 -1.48 29.25
C GLU A 74 -4.87 -1.15 27.92
N LEU A 75 -4.99 -2.13 27.01
CA LEU A 75 -5.62 -1.91 25.71
C LEU A 75 -7.10 -1.56 25.86
N PRO A 76 -7.62 -0.60 25.06
CA PRO A 76 -9.04 -0.38 24.95
C PRO A 76 -9.76 -1.67 24.52
N LYS A 77 -10.91 -1.96 25.15
CA LYS A 77 -11.69 -3.20 24.91
C LYS A 77 -11.97 -3.49 23.43
N LEU A 78 -12.22 -2.45 22.64
CA LEU A 78 -12.50 -2.57 21.22
C LEU A 78 -11.26 -3.04 20.43
N VAL A 79 -10.08 -2.56 20.82
CA VAL A 79 -8.80 -2.93 20.22
C VAL A 79 -8.37 -4.32 20.66
N SER A 80 -8.53 -4.67 21.94
CA SER A 80 -8.18 -6.00 22.46
C SER A 80 -9.04 -7.13 21.87
N SER A 81 -10.23 -6.80 21.35
CA SER A 81 -11.09 -7.74 20.62
C SER A 81 -10.70 -7.91 19.14
N CYS A 82 -9.67 -7.21 18.66
CA CYS A 82 -9.23 -7.22 17.28
C CYS A 82 -7.82 -7.83 17.13
N ARG A 83 -7.53 -8.41 15.96
CA ARG A 83 -6.14 -8.69 15.58
C ARG A 83 -5.45 -7.39 15.19
N LEU A 84 -4.24 -7.18 15.71
CA LEU A 84 -3.41 -6.04 15.35
C LEU A 84 -2.84 -6.22 13.92
N PRO A 85 -2.59 -5.13 13.18
CA PRO A 85 -2.70 -3.73 13.59
C PRO A 85 -4.15 -3.24 13.68
N ALA A 86 -4.38 -2.28 14.57
CA ALA A 86 -5.70 -1.69 14.76
C ALA A 86 -5.60 -0.18 15.04
N ALA A 87 -6.46 0.61 14.40
CA ALA A 87 -6.55 2.06 14.60
C ALA A 87 -7.88 2.41 15.27
N LEU A 88 -7.82 3.15 16.37
CA LEU A 88 -8.97 3.66 17.10
C LEU A 88 -9.13 5.15 16.78
N ASP A 89 -10.35 5.57 16.45
CA ASP A 89 -10.66 6.95 16.12
C ASP A 89 -10.60 7.89 17.33
N GLU A 90 -10.74 9.19 17.08
CA GLU A 90 -10.68 10.24 18.11
C GLU A 90 -11.81 10.13 19.15
N SER A 91 -12.91 9.45 18.79
CA SER A 91 -14.05 9.20 19.69
C SER A 91 -13.86 7.99 20.60
N GLY A 92 -12.90 7.12 20.28
CA GLY A 92 -12.71 5.84 20.97
C GLY A 92 -13.80 4.80 20.67
N GLN A 93 -14.69 5.06 19.71
CA GLN A 93 -15.85 4.21 19.43
C GLN A 93 -15.70 3.41 18.14
N ILE A 94 -14.86 3.84 17.21
CA ILE A 94 -14.68 3.21 15.90
C ILE A 94 -13.26 2.65 15.81
N CYS A 95 -13.16 1.32 15.75
CA CYS A 95 -11.90 0.63 15.49
C CYS A 95 -11.85 0.14 14.03
N LYS A 96 -10.74 0.46 13.37
CA LYS A 96 -10.36 -0.03 12.05
C LYS A 96 -9.24 -1.05 12.26
N ALA A 97 -9.56 -2.33 12.14
CA ALA A 97 -8.60 -3.42 12.36
C ALA A 97 -8.24 -4.17 11.08
N GLY A 98 -7.06 -4.77 11.08
CA GLY A 98 -6.51 -5.53 9.96
C GLY A 98 -5.61 -4.69 9.05
N LEU A 99 -4.55 -5.32 8.56
CA LEU A 99 -3.46 -4.66 7.84
C LEU A 99 -3.97 -3.77 6.69
N ALA A 100 -4.71 -4.33 5.73
CA ALA A 100 -5.14 -3.58 4.54
C ALA A 100 -6.01 -2.35 4.90
N VAL A 101 -6.90 -2.50 5.89
CA VAL A 101 -7.80 -1.42 6.34
C VAL A 101 -6.99 -0.31 7.00
N VAL A 102 -6.05 -0.67 7.88
CA VAL A 102 -5.17 0.27 8.58
C VAL A 102 -4.24 0.99 7.61
N LEU A 103 -3.55 0.28 6.71
CA LEU A 103 -2.65 0.90 5.73
C LEU A 103 -3.40 1.92 4.86
N ARG A 104 -4.59 1.55 4.39
CA ARG A 104 -5.44 2.46 3.62
C ARG A 104 -5.88 3.68 4.42
N HIS A 105 -6.17 3.49 5.70
CA HIS A 105 -6.53 4.59 6.59
C HIS A 105 -5.37 5.57 6.78
N ILE A 106 -4.15 5.06 6.96
CA ILE A 106 -2.92 5.86 7.05
C ILE A 106 -2.74 6.69 5.78
N ILE A 107 -2.82 6.07 4.60
CA ILE A 107 -2.69 6.76 3.31
C ILE A 107 -3.73 7.87 3.17
N ASN A 108 -5.00 7.60 3.51
CA ASN A 108 -6.04 8.61 3.46
C ASN A 108 -5.74 9.78 4.41
N LYS A 109 -5.30 9.52 5.64
CA LYS A 109 -4.97 10.57 6.62
C LYS A 109 -3.76 11.40 6.17
N SER A 110 -2.74 10.77 5.59
CA SER A 110 -1.60 11.48 5.01
C SER A 110 -2.01 12.39 3.85
N VAL A 111 -2.89 11.94 2.96
CA VAL A 111 -3.41 12.76 1.84
C VAL A 111 -4.35 13.86 2.33
N GLU A 112 -5.13 13.63 3.39
CA GLU A 112 -5.94 14.67 4.05
C GLU A 112 -5.06 15.76 4.65
N ALA A 113 -3.94 15.39 5.27
CA ALA A 113 -2.99 16.32 5.87
C ALA A 113 -2.16 17.09 4.84
N ASP A 114 -1.75 16.43 3.74
CA ASP A 114 -1.03 17.04 2.63
C ASP A 114 -1.58 16.56 1.27
N PRO A 115 -2.55 17.30 0.69
CA PRO A 115 -3.13 16.98 -0.61
C PRO A 115 -2.15 17.06 -1.79
N SER A 116 -0.95 17.64 -1.60
CA SER A 116 0.05 17.78 -2.67
C SER A 116 0.82 16.49 -2.94
N ARG A 117 0.85 15.55 -1.98
CA ARG A 117 1.52 14.24 -2.03
C ARG A 117 0.81 13.24 -2.95
N LYS A 118 0.90 13.48 -4.26
CA LYS A 118 0.33 12.61 -5.30
C LYS A 118 0.96 11.22 -5.32
N ASP A 119 2.22 11.11 -4.91
CA ASP A 119 2.96 9.85 -4.70
C ASP A 119 2.24 8.97 -3.66
N VAL A 120 1.88 9.54 -2.51
CA VAL A 120 1.15 8.83 -1.45
C VAL A 120 -0.27 8.46 -1.91
N ALA A 121 -0.96 9.38 -2.59
CA ALA A 121 -2.29 9.10 -3.14
C ALA A 121 -2.28 7.96 -4.17
N ALA A 122 -1.19 7.82 -4.94
CA ALA A 122 -1.03 6.76 -5.94
C ALA A 122 -0.92 5.35 -5.32
N LEU A 123 -0.50 5.23 -4.06
CA LEU A 123 -0.45 3.94 -3.33
C LEU A 123 -1.82 3.27 -3.19
N LEU A 124 -2.93 4.04 -3.25
CA LEU A 124 -4.28 3.47 -3.26
C LEU A 124 -4.63 2.78 -4.58
N GLY A 125 -3.76 2.86 -5.57
CA GLY A 125 -3.95 2.30 -6.90
C GLY A 125 -5.02 3.02 -7.71
N PHE A 126 -5.31 2.46 -8.88
CA PHE A 126 -6.27 3.03 -9.81
C PHE A 126 -7.67 3.11 -9.18
N LYS A 127 -8.30 4.30 -9.29
CA LYS A 127 -9.61 4.61 -8.70
C LYS A 127 -9.70 4.36 -7.18
N LYS A 128 -8.56 4.26 -6.48
CA LYS A 128 -8.51 3.91 -5.06
C LYS A 128 -9.20 2.57 -4.77
N THR A 129 -9.12 1.59 -5.65
CA THR A 129 -9.78 0.29 -5.44
C THR A 129 -8.79 -0.85 -5.39
N CYS A 130 -9.07 -1.82 -4.51
CA CYS A 130 -8.38 -3.11 -4.50
C CYS A 130 -8.89 -3.99 -5.66
N LEU A 131 -8.42 -5.25 -5.70
CA LEU A 131 -8.96 -6.27 -6.60
C LEU A 131 -10.48 -6.36 -6.41
N LYS A 132 -11.25 -6.14 -7.48
CA LYS A 132 -12.71 -5.99 -7.42
C LYS A 132 -13.50 -7.28 -7.53
N ALA A 133 -12.85 -8.32 -8.02
CA ALA A 133 -13.46 -9.60 -8.33
C ALA A 133 -13.01 -10.61 -7.28
N CYS A 134 -13.88 -11.50 -6.83
CA CYS A 134 -13.55 -12.52 -5.84
C CYS A 134 -12.58 -13.57 -6.41
N ALA A 135 -11.90 -14.33 -5.55
CA ALA A 135 -10.93 -15.35 -5.94
C ALA A 135 -11.53 -16.46 -6.84
N GLU A 136 -12.82 -16.71 -6.77
CA GLU A 136 -13.53 -17.70 -7.57
C GLU A 136 -13.56 -17.31 -9.06
N VAL A 137 -13.70 -16.01 -9.32
CA VAL A 137 -13.95 -15.44 -10.66
C VAL A 137 -12.74 -14.71 -11.25
N SER A 138 -11.74 -14.39 -10.44
CA SER A 138 -10.53 -13.68 -10.86
C SER A 138 -9.28 -14.48 -10.52
N LYS A 139 -8.53 -14.87 -11.57
CA LYS A 139 -7.24 -15.54 -11.42
C LYS A 139 -6.24 -14.69 -10.62
N TRP A 140 -6.29 -13.36 -10.78
CA TRP A 140 -5.41 -12.44 -10.05
C TRP A 140 -5.77 -12.33 -8.58
N THR A 141 -7.06 -12.26 -8.29
CA THR A 141 -7.53 -12.25 -6.90
C THR A 141 -7.18 -13.56 -6.23
N ARG A 142 -7.40 -14.70 -6.90
CA ARG A 142 -7.00 -16.01 -6.39
C ARG A 142 -5.50 -16.08 -6.12
N LEU A 143 -4.69 -15.61 -7.07
CA LEU A 143 -3.23 -15.58 -6.91
C LEU A 143 -2.83 -14.78 -5.67
N CYS A 144 -3.37 -13.58 -5.49
CA CYS A 144 -2.98 -12.70 -4.38
C CYS A 144 -3.55 -13.12 -3.02
N GLU A 145 -4.80 -13.60 -2.97
CA GLU A 145 -5.49 -13.90 -1.69
C GLU A 145 -5.26 -15.33 -1.20
N THR A 146 -4.95 -16.27 -2.10
CA THR A 146 -4.79 -17.69 -1.74
C THR A 146 -3.44 -18.25 -2.20
N GLY A 147 -3.09 -18.05 -3.48
CA GLY A 147 -1.90 -18.66 -4.07
C GLY A 147 -0.59 -18.23 -3.41
N ILE A 148 -0.38 -16.91 -3.27
CA ILE A 148 0.82 -16.37 -2.65
C ILE A 148 0.89 -16.70 -1.15
N PRO A 149 -0.14 -16.45 -0.33
CA PRO A 149 -0.10 -16.80 1.10
C PRO A 149 0.24 -18.26 1.34
N SER A 150 -0.42 -19.21 0.66
CA SER A 150 -0.15 -20.64 0.83
C SER A 150 1.26 -21.03 0.40
N ALA A 151 1.75 -20.49 -0.72
CA ALA A 151 3.09 -20.81 -1.19
C ALA A 151 4.20 -20.24 -0.30
N VAL A 152 3.97 -19.07 0.31
CA VAL A 152 4.89 -18.50 1.29
C VAL A 152 4.88 -19.31 2.59
N GLU A 153 3.70 -19.69 3.08
CA GLU A 153 3.58 -20.50 4.29
C GLU A 153 4.27 -21.87 4.14
N GLU A 154 4.04 -22.57 3.02
CA GLU A 154 4.73 -23.83 2.72
C GLU A 154 6.25 -23.66 2.65
N HIS A 155 6.70 -22.58 2.00
CA HIS A 155 8.13 -22.27 1.89
C HIS A 155 8.79 -22.01 3.26
N LEU A 156 8.08 -21.32 4.17
CA LEU A 156 8.57 -21.07 5.52
C LEU A 156 8.57 -22.32 6.41
N GLN A 157 7.61 -23.24 6.23
CA GLN A 157 7.53 -24.48 7.00
C GLN A 157 8.57 -25.53 6.55
N LYS A 158 8.95 -25.52 5.27
CA LYS A 158 9.95 -26.43 4.69
C LYS A 158 11.07 -25.62 4.02
N PRO A 159 11.92 -24.94 4.81
CA PRO A 159 13.08 -24.24 4.27
C PRO A 159 14.05 -25.27 3.71
N SER A 160 13.86 -25.61 2.43
CA SER A 160 14.77 -26.47 1.68
C SER A 160 16.05 -25.68 1.44
N ASP A 161 17.17 -26.34 1.12
CA ASP A 161 18.45 -25.72 0.69
C ASP A 161 18.30 -24.79 -0.56
N VAL A 162 17.09 -24.74 -1.12
CA VAL A 162 16.50 -23.75 -2.03
C VAL A 162 16.31 -22.38 -1.36
N GLY A 163 17.17 -21.97 -0.41
CA GLY A 163 17.16 -20.64 0.21
C GLY A 163 17.43 -19.46 -0.74
N LYS A 164 17.39 -19.69 -2.06
CA LYS A 164 17.66 -18.70 -3.11
C LYS A 164 16.51 -18.51 -4.09
N GLN A 165 15.46 -19.33 -4.09
CA GLN A 165 14.37 -19.19 -5.06
C GLN A 165 13.06 -18.81 -4.36
N LEU A 166 12.55 -17.64 -4.73
CA LEU A 166 11.23 -17.17 -4.30
C LEU A 166 10.13 -18.13 -4.78
N PRO A 167 9.05 -18.32 -4.01
CA PRO A 167 7.93 -19.14 -4.44
C PRO A 167 7.37 -18.68 -5.80
N LEU A 168 7.05 -19.62 -6.69
CA LEU A 168 6.58 -19.33 -8.05
C LEU A 168 5.40 -18.33 -8.11
N PRO A 169 4.40 -18.37 -7.20
CA PRO A 169 3.34 -17.36 -7.18
C PRO A 169 3.84 -15.92 -6.99
N VAL A 170 4.91 -15.72 -6.21
CA VAL A 170 5.54 -14.41 -5.98
C VAL A 170 6.24 -13.94 -7.25
N VAL A 171 7.05 -14.82 -7.87
CA VAL A 171 7.75 -14.54 -9.14
C VAL A 171 6.75 -14.24 -10.27
N THR A 172 5.63 -14.96 -10.30
CA THR A 172 4.54 -14.75 -11.26
C THR A 172 3.92 -13.37 -11.08
N LEU A 173 3.69 -12.93 -9.85
CA LEU A 173 3.17 -11.59 -9.57
C LEU A 173 4.17 -10.51 -10.02
N GLU A 174 5.44 -10.65 -9.66
CA GLU A 174 6.50 -9.69 -10.04
C GLU A 174 6.60 -9.53 -11.56
N SER A 175 6.70 -10.65 -12.28
CA SER A 175 6.79 -10.65 -13.75
C SER A 175 5.61 -9.92 -14.41
N ARG A 176 4.45 -9.92 -13.76
CA ARG A 176 3.20 -9.34 -14.27
C ARG A 176 3.06 -7.87 -13.91
N LEU A 177 3.52 -7.47 -12.74
CA LEU A 177 3.63 -6.06 -12.37
C LEU A 177 4.70 -5.34 -13.19
N ALA A 178 5.70 -6.06 -13.69
CA ALA A 178 6.70 -5.55 -14.63
C ALA A 178 6.14 -5.33 -16.05
N GLU A 179 5.01 -5.96 -16.42
CA GLU A 179 4.37 -5.69 -17.70
C GLU A 179 3.76 -4.28 -17.71
N PRO A 180 3.92 -3.52 -18.80
CA PRO A 180 3.30 -2.21 -18.92
C PRO A 180 1.78 -2.31 -18.80
N VAL A 181 1.18 -1.40 -18.04
CA VAL A 181 -0.26 -1.36 -17.81
C VAL A 181 -0.97 -1.22 -19.15
N LYS A 182 -1.69 -2.28 -19.57
CA LYS A 182 -2.57 -2.25 -20.74
C LYS A 182 -3.78 -1.39 -20.40
N VAL A 183 -3.74 -0.13 -20.78
CA VAL A 183 -4.89 0.76 -20.61
C VAL A 183 -5.88 0.45 -21.72
N HIS A 184 -7.17 0.32 -21.39
CA HIS A 184 -8.24 0.14 -22.40
C HIS A 184 -8.24 1.21 -23.51
N ASN A 185 -7.55 2.33 -23.28
CA ASN A 185 -7.39 3.42 -24.22
C ASN A 185 -6.19 3.27 -25.17
N ASP A 186 -5.33 2.26 -25.03
CA ASP A 186 -4.16 2.11 -25.91
C ASP A 186 -4.56 2.01 -27.38
N ASP A 187 -5.60 1.21 -27.65
CA ASP A 187 -6.17 1.12 -29.00
C ASP A 187 -6.80 2.44 -29.45
N LYS A 188 -7.44 3.18 -28.54
CA LYS A 188 -8.03 4.50 -28.83
C LYS A 188 -6.95 5.54 -29.14
N ILE A 189 -5.89 5.59 -28.34
CA ILE A 189 -4.74 6.50 -28.48
C ILE A 189 -3.95 6.15 -29.75
N ARG A 190 -3.72 4.86 -30.02
CA ARG A 190 -3.07 4.37 -31.23
C ARG A 190 -3.86 4.77 -32.48
N ARG A 191 -5.19 4.56 -32.49
CA ARG A 191 -6.08 4.99 -33.58
C ARG A 191 -6.04 6.51 -33.77
N GLN A 192 -6.06 7.30 -32.69
CA GLN A 192 -5.96 8.76 -32.77
C GLN A 192 -4.61 9.23 -33.33
N LYS A 193 -3.49 8.62 -32.93
CA LYS A 193 -2.16 8.91 -33.47
C LYS A 193 -2.07 8.60 -34.97
N LEU A 194 -2.56 7.42 -35.38
CA LEU A 194 -2.64 7.03 -36.80
C LEU A 194 -3.49 8.01 -37.63
N GLN A 195 -4.63 8.47 -37.10
CA GLN A 195 -5.46 9.46 -37.79
C GLN A 195 -4.79 10.84 -37.89
N LYS A 196 -4.04 11.27 -36.87
CA LYS A 196 -3.27 12.52 -36.93
C LYS A 196 -2.13 12.43 -37.95
N GLN A 197 -1.45 11.29 -38.02
CA GLN A 197 -0.39 11.05 -38.99
C GLN A 197 -0.91 11.08 -40.43
N LYS A 198 -2.01 10.34 -40.72
CA LYS A 198 -2.66 10.37 -42.03
C LYS A 198 -3.10 11.77 -42.45
N ARG A 199 -3.65 12.57 -41.52
CA ARG A 199 -4.02 13.97 -41.81
C ARG A 199 -2.81 14.83 -42.14
N ARG A 200 -1.68 14.63 -41.46
CA ARG A 200 -0.44 15.36 -41.72
C ARG A 200 0.13 15.00 -43.09
N GLU A 201 0.15 13.72 -43.44
CA GLU A 201 0.58 13.23 -44.76
C GLU A 201 -0.29 13.78 -45.91
N MET A 202 -1.61 13.89 -45.72
CA MET A 202 -2.51 14.52 -46.71
C MET A 202 -2.29 16.03 -46.86
N LEU A 203 -1.98 16.74 -45.76
CA LEU A 203 -1.67 18.17 -45.79
C LEU A 203 -0.32 18.44 -46.48
N GLU A 204 0.66 17.56 -46.29
CA GLU A 204 1.97 17.63 -46.95
C GLU A 204 1.89 17.31 -48.45
N GLN A 205 0.99 16.42 -48.88
CA GLN A 205 0.77 16.12 -50.32
C GLN A 205 -0.12 17.14 -51.05
N GLY A 206 -0.97 17.89 -50.34
CA GLY A 206 -1.83 18.92 -50.92
C GLY A 206 -1.16 20.28 -51.13
N GLY A 207 0.02 20.50 -50.55
CA GLY A 207 0.77 21.76 -50.66
C GLY A 207 1.56 21.92 -51.97
N ASP A 208 1.71 20.86 -52.76
CA ASP A 208 2.66 20.82 -53.89
C ASP A 208 2.01 21.05 -55.28
N GLN A 209 0.73 21.46 -55.32
CA GLN A 209 0.00 21.68 -56.59
C GLN A 209 -0.43 23.14 -56.88
N VAL A 210 -0.04 24.13 -56.07
CA VAL A 210 -0.38 25.54 -56.34
C VAL A 210 0.87 26.31 -56.75
N SER A 211 1.34 26.13 -57.99
CA SER A 211 2.15 27.12 -58.73
C SER A 211 2.46 26.66 -60.16
N LYS A 212 1.47 26.78 -61.06
CA LYS A 212 1.72 27.01 -62.49
C LYS A 212 0.65 27.94 -63.06
N GLU A 213 0.95 29.24 -63.07
CA GLU A 213 0.28 30.20 -63.95
C GLU A 213 0.70 29.90 -65.42
N PRO A 214 -0.22 30.00 -66.39
CA PRO A 214 0.13 29.87 -67.80
C PRO A 214 0.66 31.21 -68.35
N PRO A 215 1.67 31.20 -69.26
CA PRO A 215 2.22 32.42 -69.83
C PRO A 215 1.33 32.98 -70.96
N PRO A 216 1.47 34.28 -71.28
CA PRO A 216 0.69 34.98 -72.30
C PRO A 216 1.04 34.57 -73.74
#